data_AF-A6J340-F1
#
_entry.id   AF-A6J340-F1
#
_cell.length_a   1.000
_cell.length_b   1.000
_cell.length_c   1.000
_cell.angle_alpha   90.00
_cell.angle_beta   90.00
_cell.angle_gamma   90.00
#
_symmetry.space_group_name_H-M   'P 1'
#
loop_
_entity.id
_entity.type
_entity.pdbx_description
1 polymer ?
#
loop_
_entity_poly.entity_id
_entity_poly.type
_entity_poly.pdbx_seq_one_letter_code
_entity_poly.pdbx_strand_id
1 'polypeptide(L)'
;MPHLGPLRCRTWAALLGQLLRPPRTVCNRAVGCHSQVAKAVLTSEQLKPHQQKPNFIIKVPKGTRDLSPQQMVVREKILDKIISCFKRHGAKGLDTPAFELKEMLTEKYEDNFGLMYDLEDQGRDAL
;
A
#
# COMPACT_ATOMS: atom_id res chain seq x y z
N MET A 1 69.13 24.92 -18.05
CA MET A 1 70.02 23.78 -18.40
C MET A 1 70.54 23.22 -17.10
N PRO A 2 69.98 22.08 -16.65
CA PRO A 2 70.68 20.82 -16.91
C PRO A 2 69.80 19.72 -17.52
N HIS A 3 70.52 18.69 -17.87
CA HIS A 3 70.35 17.60 -18.81
C HIS A 3 69.48 16.45 -18.26
N LEU A 4 68.65 15.90 -19.15
CA LEU A 4 67.87 14.68 -18.96
C LEU A 4 68.74 13.43 -19.16
N GLY A 5 68.65 12.49 -18.23
CA GLY A 5 69.12 11.10 -18.38
C GLY A 5 67.95 10.13 -18.13
N PRO A 6 67.88 8.97 -18.83
CA PRO A 6 66.65 8.18 -18.91
C PRO A 6 66.55 7.12 -17.81
N LEU A 7 65.48 7.18 -17.01
CA LEU A 7 65.08 6.10 -16.11
C LEU A 7 63.99 5.25 -16.78
N ARG A 8 64.48 4.13 -17.32
CA ARG A 8 63.91 2.81 -17.55
C ARG A 8 62.45 2.56 -17.11
N CYS A 9 61.66 2.17 -18.13
CA CYS A 9 60.59 1.17 -18.21
C CYS A 9 59.86 0.68 -16.94
N ARG A 10 58.54 0.50 -17.14
CA ARG A 10 57.49 -0.13 -16.31
C ARG A 10 56.77 0.93 -15.48
N THR A 11 55.53 1.32 -15.77
CA THR A 11 54.36 0.49 -16.08
C THR A 11 53.36 1.25 -16.93
N TRP A 12 52.73 0.51 -17.82
CA TRP A 12 51.72 0.95 -18.76
C TRP A 12 50.40 1.28 -18.06
N ALA A 13 49.71 2.29 -18.59
CA ALA A 13 48.25 2.31 -18.73
C ALA A 13 47.42 1.91 -17.51
N ALA A 14 47.32 2.81 -16.52
CA ALA A 14 46.32 2.69 -15.44
C ALA A 14 45.41 3.93 -15.31
N LEU A 15 45.29 4.77 -16.35
CA LEU A 15 44.47 5.99 -16.27
C LEU A 15 43.53 6.27 -17.46
N LEU A 16 43.37 5.36 -18.41
CA LEU A 16 42.52 5.59 -19.59
C LEU A 16 41.62 4.39 -19.95
N GLY A 17 41.08 3.69 -18.95
CA GLY A 17 40.28 2.47 -19.17
C GLY A 17 39.06 2.30 -18.26
N GLN A 18 38.57 3.37 -17.62
CA GLN A 18 37.37 3.28 -16.77
C GLN A 18 36.16 4.02 -17.34
N LEU A 19 36.25 4.55 -18.56
CA LEU A 19 35.17 5.28 -19.22
C LEU A 19 34.58 4.52 -20.42
N LEU A 20 34.35 3.22 -20.29
CA LEU A 20 33.50 2.43 -21.19
C LEU A 20 33.07 1.13 -20.48
N ARG A 21 32.15 1.25 -19.51
CA ARG A 21 31.32 0.11 -19.09
C ARG A 21 29.93 0.31 -19.69
N PRO A 22 29.42 -0.63 -20.51
CA PRO A 22 28.05 -0.55 -21.00
C PRO A 22 27.08 -0.70 -19.80
N PRO A 23 25.90 -0.05 -19.84
CA PRO A 23 24.88 -0.27 -18.82
C PRO A 23 24.48 -1.75 -18.88
N ARG A 24 24.53 -2.43 -17.73
CA ARG A 24 23.91 -3.74 -17.57
C ARG A 24 22.42 -3.54 -17.87
N THR A 25 21.96 -4.09 -18.98
CA THR A 25 20.54 -4.28 -19.26
C THR A 25 19.97 -5.14 -18.13
N VAL A 26 19.16 -4.54 -17.28
CA VAL A 26 18.27 -5.31 -16.41
C VAL A 26 17.21 -5.90 -17.33
N CYS A 27 17.40 -7.16 -17.73
CA CYS A 27 16.32 -7.96 -18.25
C CYS A 27 15.28 -8.09 -17.12
N ASN A 28 14.20 -7.32 -17.18
CA ASN A 28 12.96 -7.70 -16.51
C ASN A 28 12.43 -8.93 -17.25
N ARG A 29 12.96 -10.09 -16.86
CA ARG A 29 12.43 -11.40 -17.23
C ARG A 29 10.99 -11.43 -16.71
N ALA A 30 10.04 -11.54 -17.63
CA ALA A 30 8.65 -11.79 -17.30
C ALA A 30 8.58 -12.96 -16.32
N VAL A 31 8.03 -12.70 -15.13
CA VAL A 31 7.67 -13.76 -14.19
C VAL A 31 6.49 -14.47 -14.82
N GLY A 32 6.77 -15.54 -15.56
CA GLY A 32 5.79 -16.54 -15.89
C GLY A 32 5.34 -17.16 -14.57
N CYS A 33 4.16 -16.81 -14.08
CA CYS A 33 3.49 -17.55 -13.03
C CYS A 33 3.15 -18.94 -13.58
N HIS A 34 4.11 -19.87 -13.49
CA HIS A 34 3.83 -21.29 -13.58
C HIS A 34 2.94 -21.63 -12.39
N SER A 35 1.64 -21.71 -12.64
CA SER A 35 0.67 -22.33 -11.75
C SER A 35 1.01 -23.81 -11.65
N GLN A 36 1.95 -24.17 -10.76
CA GLN A 36 2.10 -25.53 -10.30
C GLN A 36 1.10 -25.73 -9.16
N VAL A 37 -0.11 -26.11 -9.55
CA VAL A 37 -1.09 -26.63 -8.59
C VAL A 37 -0.57 -27.98 -8.12
N ALA A 38 0.08 -27.99 -6.95
CA ALA A 38 0.35 -29.21 -6.22
C ALA A 38 -1.00 -29.91 -5.96
N LYS A 39 -1.23 -31.05 -6.60
CA LYS A 39 -2.35 -31.93 -6.28
C LYS A 39 -2.12 -32.51 -4.89
N ALA A 40 -2.67 -31.86 -3.86
CA ALA A 40 -2.86 -32.49 -2.57
C ALA A 40 -3.96 -33.54 -2.74
N VAL A 41 -3.55 -34.80 -2.81
CA VAL A 41 -4.42 -35.97 -2.69
C VAL A 41 -4.99 -35.96 -1.27
N LEU A 42 -6.24 -35.55 -1.13
CA LEU A 42 -6.99 -35.72 0.12
C LEU A 42 -7.46 -37.17 0.16
N THR A 43 -6.85 -37.98 1.02
CA THR A 43 -7.45 -39.24 1.50
C THR A 43 -8.71 -38.89 2.26
N SER A 44 -9.84 -39.01 1.58
CA SER A 44 -11.17 -39.00 2.16
C SER A 44 -11.41 -40.27 2.97
N GLU A 45 -11.11 -40.22 4.26
CA GLU A 45 -11.70 -41.12 5.25
C GLU A 45 -12.28 -40.29 6.40
N GLN A 46 -13.55 -40.59 6.74
CA GLN A 46 -14.36 -40.04 7.83
C GLN A 46 -15.09 -38.70 7.55
N LEU A 47 -15.95 -38.68 6.52
CA LEU A 47 -17.02 -37.68 6.39
C LEU A 47 -18.23 -38.06 7.27
N LYS A 48 -18.43 -37.30 8.35
CA LYS A 48 -19.67 -37.28 9.15
C LYS A 48 -20.87 -36.85 8.26
N PRO A 49 -22.10 -37.31 8.53
CA PRO A 49 -23.24 -37.06 7.65
C PRO A 49 -23.59 -35.56 7.55
N HIS A 50 -23.50 -35.05 6.32
CA HIS A 50 -24.18 -33.90 5.72
C HIS A 50 -24.63 -32.75 6.64
N GLN A 51 -23.68 -32.05 7.29
CA GLN A 51 -23.94 -30.66 7.67
C GLN A 51 -23.96 -29.82 6.39
N GLN A 52 -25.13 -29.29 6.04
CA GLN A 52 -25.29 -28.38 4.89
C GLN A 52 -24.33 -27.21 5.07
N LYS A 53 -23.36 -27.06 4.16
CA LYS A 53 -22.46 -25.90 4.13
C LYS A 53 -23.34 -24.65 3.94
N PRO A 54 -23.38 -23.71 4.89
CA PRO A 54 -24.21 -22.53 4.72
C PRO A 54 -23.73 -21.78 3.47
N ASN A 55 -24.66 -21.41 2.60
CA ASN A 55 -24.35 -20.59 1.43
C ASN A 55 -24.10 -19.15 1.92
N PHE A 56 -22.85 -18.85 2.26
CA PHE A 56 -22.44 -17.50 2.67
C PHE A 56 -22.32 -16.61 1.43
N ILE A 57 -23.30 -15.72 1.25
CA ILE A 57 -23.21 -14.65 0.26
C ILE A 57 -22.34 -13.54 0.87
N ILE A 58 -21.17 -13.31 0.29
CA ILE A 58 -20.30 -12.20 0.70
C ILE A 58 -20.96 -10.90 0.24
N LYS A 59 -21.29 -10.03 1.18
CA LYS A 59 -21.91 -8.72 0.94
C LYS A 59 -21.16 -7.65 1.72
N VAL A 60 -20.99 -6.49 1.11
CA VAL A 60 -20.55 -5.29 1.81
C VAL A 60 -21.72 -4.68 2.61
N PRO A 61 -21.46 -3.98 3.72
CA PRO A 61 -22.49 -3.24 4.45
C PRO A 61 -23.26 -2.28 3.53
N LYS A 62 -24.55 -2.09 3.80
CA LYS A 62 -25.40 -1.19 3.01
C LYS A 62 -24.83 0.23 3.02
N GLY A 63 -24.86 0.90 1.86
CA GLY A 63 -24.31 2.25 1.70
C GLY A 63 -22.80 2.32 1.54
N THR A 64 -22.09 1.19 1.66
CA THR A 64 -20.63 1.11 1.44
C THR A 64 -20.32 0.43 0.11
N ARG A 65 -19.14 0.74 -0.46
CA ARG A 65 -18.65 0.10 -1.68
C ARG A 65 -17.12 0.07 -1.69
N ASP A 66 -16.56 -0.96 -2.29
CA ASP A 66 -15.14 -1.02 -2.58
C ASP A 66 -14.78 -0.06 -3.71
N LEU A 67 -13.55 0.45 -3.68
CA LEU A 67 -12.99 1.27 -4.76
C LEU A 67 -12.05 0.42 -5.61
N SER A 68 -12.34 0.35 -6.91
CA SER A 68 -11.48 -0.39 -7.85
C SER A 68 -10.13 0.32 -8.05
N PRO A 69 -9.09 -0.37 -8.54
CA PRO A 69 -7.79 0.26 -8.81
C PRO A 69 -7.90 1.50 -9.71
N GLN A 70 -8.77 1.47 -10.72
CA GLN A 70 -9.01 2.61 -11.62
C GLN A 70 -9.64 3.79 -10.88
N GLN A 71 -10.57 3.54 -9.95
CA GLN A 71 -11.19 4.58 -9.13
C GLN A 71 -10.19 5.18 -8.14
N MET A 72 -9.30 4.37 -7.58
CA MET A 72 -8.25 4.82 -6.68
C MET A 72 -7.26 5.77 -7.37
N VAL A 73 -6.83 5.46 -8.60
CA VAL A 73 -5.95 6.35 -9.38
C VAL A 73 -6.57 7.73 -9.59
N VAL A 74 -7.88 7.80 -9.83
CA VAL A 74 -8.59 9.08 -9.98
C VAL A 74 -8.68 9.81 -8.63
N ARG A 75 -9.05 9.09 -7.56
CA ARG A 75 -9.14 9.63 -6.19
C ARG A 75 -7.83 10.24 -5.74
N GLU A 76 -6.71 9.52 -5.90
CA GLU A 76 -5.37 9.97 -5.51
C GLU A 76 -4.99 11.27 -6.24
N LYS A 77 -5.20 11.33 -7.56
CA LYS A 77 -4.95 12.56 -8.35
C LYS A 77 -5.75 13.77 -7.86
N ILE A 78 -6.98 13.55 -7.39
CA ILE A 78 -7.82 14.63 -6.84
C ILE A 78 -7.28 15.06 -5.48
N LEU A 79 -7.02 14.12 -4.58
CA LEU A 79 -6.50 14.39 -3.25
C LEU A 79 -5.14 15.09 -3.30
N ASP A 80 -4.24 14.67 -4.18
CA ASP A 80 -2.93 15.31 -4.35
C ASP A 80 -3.06 16.79 -4.70
N LYS A 81 -3.98 17.14 -5.61
CA LYS A 81 -4.23 18.54 -5.96
C LYS A 81 -4.72 19.34 -4.75
N ILE A 82 -5.69 18.81 -4.01
CA ILE A 82 -6.27 19.47 -2.83
C ILE A 82 -5.21 19.65 -1.72
N ILE A 83 -4.48 18.58 -1.39
CA ILE A 83 -3.43 18.58 -0.36
C ILE A 83 -2.31 19.56 -0.75
N SER A 84 -1.91 19.60 -2.03
CA SER A 84 -0.87 20.53 -2.50
C SER A 84 -1.28 22.01 -2.30
N CYS A 85 -2.57 22.32 -2.45
CA CYS A 85 -3.11 23.65 -2.18
C CYS A 85 -2.97 24.00 -0.70
N PHE A 86 -3.47 23.14 0.20
CA PHE A 86 -3.37 23.38 1.65
C PHE A 86 -1.92 23.53 2.13
N LYS A 87 -1.01 22.68 1.64
CA LYS A 87 0.42 22.77 1.98
C LYS A 87 1.05 24.07 1.51
N ARG A 88 0.68 24.58 0.33
CA ARG A 88 1.17 25.87 -0.19
C ARG A 88 0.80 27.05 0.72
N HIS A 89 -0.31 26.94 1.44
CA HIS A 89 -0.78 27.94 2.40
C HIS A 89 -0.33 27.66 3.85
N GLY A 90 0.60 26.72 4.06
CA GLY A 90 1.21 26.46 5.38
C GLY A 90 0.37 25.58 6.32
N ALA A 91 -0.70 24.94 5.83
CA ALA A 91 -1.49 24.02 6.64
C ALA A 91 -0.69 22.76 7.01
N LYS A 92 -0.93 22.25 8.23
CA LYS A 92 -0.36 20.99 8.74
C LYS A 92 -1.46 19.94 8.87
N GLY A 93 -1.11 18.69 8.58
CA GLY A 93 -2.02 17.57 8.76
C GLY A 93 -2.12 17.18 10.24
N LEU A 94 -3.32 16.82 10.66
CA LEU A 94 -3.63 16.14 11.92
C LEU A 94 -4.57 14.99 11.56
N ASP A 95 -4.38 13.84 12.20
CA ASP A 95 -5.25 12.68 12.03
C ASP A 95 -5.91 12.38 13.38
N THR A 96 -7.20 12.09 13.36
CA THR A 96 -7.99 11.77 14.55
C THR A 96 -8.57 10.37 14.39
N PRO A 97 -8.85 9.65 15.49
CA PRO A 97 -9.52 8.37 15.42
C PRO A 97 -10.84 8.44 14.62
N ALA A 98 -11.24 7.32 14.00
CA ALA A 98 -12.44 7.28 13.16
C ALA A 98 -13.76 7.39 13.96
N PHE A 99 -13.69 7.16 15.27
CA PHE A 99 -14.79 7.27 16.23
C PHE A 99 -14.35 8.18 17.39
N GLU A 100 -15.30 8.86 18.00
CA GLU A 100 -15.08 9.80 19.10
C GLU A 100 -16.06 9.48 20.23
N LEU A 101 -15.89 10.09 21.40
CA LEU A 101 -16.86 9.94 22.49
C LEU A 101 -18.22 10.46 22.07
N LYS A 102 -19.27 9.66 22.29
CA LYS A 102 -20.65 10.02 21.93
C LYS A 102 -21.07 11.37 22.49
N GLU A 103 -20.72 11.65 23.75
CA GLU A 103 -21.01 12.93 24.42
C GLU A 103 -20.44 14.13 23.65
N MET A 104 -19.19 14.04 23.20
CA MET A 104 -18.49 15.11 22.48
C MET A 104 -19.16 15.45 21.15
N LEU A 105 -19.63 14.43 20.42
CA LEU A 105 -20.33 14.62 19.15
C LEU A 105 -21.75 15.11 19.37
N THR A 106 -22.46 14.61 20.39
CA THR A 106 -23.82 15.03 20.67
C THR A 106 -23.94 16.49 21.12
N GLU A 107 -22.94 17.01 21.82
CA GLU A 107 -22.91 18.41 22.28
C GLU A 107 -22.90 19.42 21.13
N LYS A 108 -22.38 19.04 19.94
CA LYS A 108 -22.22 19.97 18.80
C LYS A 108 -23.35 19.92 17.78
N TYR A 109 -24.20 18.89 17.80
CA TYR A 109 -25.15 18.61 16.73
C TYR A 109 -26.54 18.28 17.29
N GLU A 110 -27.21 19.29 17.86
CA GLU A 110 -28.53 19.17 18.52
C GLU A 110 -29.68 18.70 17.59
N ASP A 111 -29.52 18.81 16.26
CA ASP A 111 -30.60 18.53 15.30
C ASP A 111 -30.41 17.25 14.46
N ASN A 112 -29.26 16.55 14.54
CA ASN A 112 -28.90 15.46 13.61
C ASN A 112 -28.67 14.09 14.28
N PHE A 113 -29.15 13.91 15.52
CA PHE A 113 -28.87 12.71 16.34
C PHE A 113 -29.23 11.36 15.69
N GLY A 114 -30.17 11.32 14.75
CA GLY A 114 -30.62 10.07 14.10
C GLY A 114 -29.73 9.53 12.98
N LEU A 115 -28.67 10.26 12.59
CA LEU A 115 -27.83 9.92 11.44
C LEU A 115 -26.40 9.47 11.83
N MET A 116 -26.11 9.39 13.13
CA MET A 116 -24.80 8.98 13.64
C MET A 116 -24.73 7.47 13.88
N TYR A 117 -23.58 6.86 13.61
CA TYR A 117 -23.34 5.45 13.89
C TYR A 117 -22.80 5.28 15.30
N ASP A 118 -23.62 4.73 16.20
CA ASP A 118 -23.20 4.33 17.54
C ASP A 118 -22.47 2.98 17.50
N LEU A 119 -21.43 2.83 18.32
CA LEU A 119 -20.78 1.53 18.55
C LEU A 119 -21.51 0.77 19.67
N GLU A 120 -21.42 -0.56 19.64
CA GLU A 120 -21.99 -1.40 20.71
C GLU A 120 -21.25 -1.17 22.03
N ASP A 121 -22.00 -1.02 23.11
CA ASP A 121 -21.43 -0.87 24.46
C ASP A 121 -20.79 -2.19 24.93
N GLN A 122 -19.49 -2.14 25.18
CA GLN A 122 -18.69 -3.26 25.69
C GLN A 122 -18.31 -3.08 27.16
N GLY A 123 -19.03 -2.25 27.91
CA GLY A 123 -18.78 -1.94 29.33
C GLY A 123 -17.67 -0.92 29.54
N ARG A 124 -17.45 -0.04 28.55
CA ARG A 124 -16.47 1.07 28.60
C ARG A 124 -17.18 2.37 28.23
N ASP A 125 -16.43 3.32 27.70
CA ASP A 125 -16.96 4.58 27.22
C ASP A 125 -17.83 4.38 25.97
N ALA A 126 -18.90 5.16 25.87
CA ALA A 126 -19.77 5.17 24.69
C ALA A 126 -19.09 5.93 23.53
N LEU A 127 -18.93 5.23 22.40
CA LEU A 127 -18.31 5.71 21.16
C LEU A 127 -19.35 5.84 20.03
#